data_AF-A0A7D8YIS4-F1
#
_entry.id   AF-A0A7D8YIS4-F1
#
_cell.length_a   1.000
_cell.length_b   1.000
_cell.length_c   1.000
_cell.angle_alpha   90.00
_cell.angle_beta   90.00
_cell.angle_gamma   90.00
#
_symmetry.space_group_name_H-M   'P 1'
#
loop_
_entity.id
_entity.type
_entity.pdbx_description
1 polymer ?
#
loop_
_entity_poly.entity_id
_entity_poly.type
_entity_poly.pdbx_seq_one_letter_code
_entity_poly.pdbx_strand_id
1 'polypeptide(L)'
;AGTMDYANLPTPPVCVADFCLIPIGTPTASVSNEVAAVQRLMKASGLEYSMHSAGTTVEGEWDAVMKLIGQAHTLVHQNGVIRIQSDIRVGTRTDKKQHFSEKVAKVESILAADGKVEEEVVVVKPEESKEVEKVVKPVAEEPKNVEVAKDSKPEEQRQQPLTPATNQGTWASMFRK
;
A
#
# COMPACT_ATOMS: atom_id res chain seq x y z
N ALA A 1 17.85 -1.27 43.75
CA ALA A 1 17.64 -1.01 42.31
C ALA A 1 17.64 0.50 42.11
N GLY A 2 18.40 1.02 41.15
CA GLY A 2 18.37 2.45 40.84
C GLY A 2 16.97 2.85 40.36
N THR A 3 16.51 4.05 40.71
CA THR A 3 15.29 4.63 40.18
C THR A 3 15.43 4.83 38.67
N MET A 4 14.52 4.28 37.88
CA MET A 4 14.50 4.50 36.43
C MET A 4 14.21 5.98 36.12
N ASP A 5 15.05 6.59 35.28
CA ASP A 5 14.84 7.95 34.80
C ASP A 5 13.96 7.94 33.56
N TYR A 6 12.65 8.02 33.77
CA TYR A 6 11.66 8.05 32.68
C TYR A 6 11.71 9.33 31.84
N ALA A 7 12.32 10.41 32.33
CA ALA A 7 12.36 11.68 31.60
C ALA A 7 13.39 11.68 30.47
N ASN A 8 14.45 10.88 30.61
CA ASN A 8 15.57 10.81 29.67
C ASN A 8 15.72 9.44 28.99
N LEU A 9 14.66 8.63 28.96
CA LEU A 9 14.69 7.33 28.31
C LEU A 9 14.80 7.53 26.78
N PRO A 10 15.85 7.02 26.11
CA PRO A 10 16.02 7.21 24.68
C PRO A 10 15.01 6.39 23.88
N THR A 11 14.71 6.87 22.68
CA THR A 11 13.95 6.11 21.67
C THR A 11 14.83 5.02 21.03
N PRO A 12 14.24 3.97 20.46
CA PRO A 12 14.99 3.00 19.66
C PRO A 12 15.72 3.71 18.51
N PRO A 13 16.92 3.25 18.10
CA PRO A 13 17.67 3.90 17.03
C PRO A 13 16.90 3.85 15.71
N VAL A 14 16.45 2.66 15.30
CA VAL A 14 15.77 2.45 14.01
C VAL A 14 14.38 1.86 14.17
N CYS A 15 13.51 2.14 13.21
CA CYS A 15 12.19 1.55 13.12
C CYS A 15 11.73 1.34 11.68
N VAL A 16 10.76 0.45 11.53
CA VAL A 16 9.93 0.34 10.32
C VAL A 16 8.52 0.72 10.75
N ALA A 17 7.97 1.77 10.16
CA ALA A 17 6.61 2.23 10.43
C ALA A 17 5.78 2.14 9.15
N ASP A 18 4.64 1.47 9.26
CA ASP A 18 3.58 1.55 8.27
C ASP A 18 2.52 2.51 8.77
N PHE A 19 2.22 3.55 7.98
CA PHE A 19 1.22 4.54 8.35
C PHE A 19 0.17 4.75 7.27
N CYS A 20 -1.05 5.00 7.71
CA CYS A 20 -2.20 5.37 6.88
C CYS A 20 -2.72 6.73 7.33
N LEU A 21 -2.60 7.76 6.48
CA LEU A 21 -3.05 9.12 6.77
C LEU A 21 -4.42 9.38 6.13
N ILE A 22 -5.40 9.75 6.96
CA ILE A 22 -6.81 9.88 6.59
C ILE A 22 -7.28 11.32 6.86
N PRO A 23 -7.43 12.16 5.83
CA PRO A 23 -8.11 13.45 5.94
C PRO A 23 -9.58 13.26 6.34
N ILE A 24 -10.08 14.07 7.26
CA ILE A 24 -11.48 14.03 7.73
C ILE A 24 -12.14 15.39 7.46
N GLY A 25 -13.34 15.35 6.91
CA GLY A 25 -14.14 16.55 6.64
C GLY A 25 -13.75 17.28 5.35
N THR A 26 -13.15 16.58 4.40
CA THR A 26 -12.91 17.10 3.05
C THR A 26 -14.23 17.32 2.30
N PRO A 27 -14.31 18.28 1.35
CA PRO A 27 -15.53 18.53 0.57
C PRO A 27 -15.98 17.35 -0.30
N THR A 28 -15.06 16.42 -0.60
CA THR A 28 -15.34 15.21 -1.40
C THR A 28 -14.75 13.99 -0.71
N ALA A 29 -15.22 12.79 -1.08
CA ALA A 29 -14.71 11.52 -0.56
C ALA A 29 -13.30 11.17 -1.08
N SER A 30 -12.86 11.79 -2.19
CA SER A 30 -11.55 11.53 -2.75
C SER A 30 -10.48 12.30 -1.98
N VAL A 31 -9.40 11.59 -1.62
CA VAL A 31 -8.24 12.13 -0.87
C VAL A 31 -6.92 11.93 -1.60
N SER A 32 -6.98 11.55 -2.89
CA SER A 32 -5.79 11.17 -3.67
C SER A 32 -4.80 12.32 -3.84
N ASN A 33 -5.26 13.57 -3.84
CA ASN A 33 -4.39 14.74 -3.96
C ASN A 33 -3.53 14.93 -2.71
N GLU A 34 -4.11 14.76 -1.53
CA GLU A 34 -3.45 14.82 -0.24
C GLU A 34 -2.44 13.68 -0.13
N VAL A 35 -2.84 12.45 -0.47
CA VAL A 35 -1.93 11.28 -0.48
C VAL A 35 -0.77 11.51 -1.45
N ALA A 36 -1.02 12.03 -2.66
CA ALA A 36 0.03 12.35 -3.62
C ALA A 36 1.00 13.44 -3.10
N ALA A 37 0.52 14.43 -2.35
CA ALA A 37 1.38 15.42 -1.70
C ALA A 37 2.29 14.77 -0.65
N VAL A 38 1.75 13.87 0.17
CA VAL A 38 2.52 13.08 1.14
C VAL A 38 3.58 12.23 0.43
N GLN A 39 3.27 11.58 -0.70
CA GLN A 39 4.27 10.79 -1.45
C GLN A 39 5.42 11.65 -2.00
N ARG A 40 5.15 12.90 -2.39
CA ARG A 40 6.22 13.84 -2.80
C ARG A 40 7.11 14.21 -1.62
N LEU A 41 6.53 14.40 -0.44
CA LEU A 41 7.28 14.62 0.80
C LEU A 41 8.15 13.39 1.15
N MET A 42 7.61 12.18 1.05
CA MET A 42 8.36 10.92 1.26
C MET A 42 9.57 10.85 0.33
N LYS A 43 9.37 11.11 -0.97
CA LYS A 43 10.45 11.15 -1.95
C LYS A 43 11.53 12.19 -1.62
N ALA A 44 11.14 13.36 -1.13
CA ALA A 44 12.07 14.42 -0.76
C ALA A 44 12.84 14.14 0.54
N SER A 45 12.32 13.24 1.41
CA SER A 45 12.94 12.92 2.70
C SER A 45 14.25 12.15 2.59
N GLY A 46 14.44 11.39 1.50
CA GLY A 46 15.56 10.47 1.34
C GLY A 46 15.49 9.20 2.18
N LEU A 47 14.43 9.01 2.97
CA LEU A 47 14.18 7.74 3.68
C LEU A 47 13.72 6.66 2.70
N GLU A 48 14.00 5.41 3.03
CA GLU A 48 13.44 4.28 2.28
C GLU A 48 11.96 4.13 2.60
N TYR A 49 11.14 4.03 1.56
CA TYR A 49 9.70 3.86 1.71
C TYR A 49 9.11 3.05 0.56
N SER A 50 7.93 2.49 0.80
CA SER A 50 7.14 1.79 -0.19
C SER A 50 5.65 2.07 0.04
N MET A 51 4.98 2.58 -1.00
CA MET A 51 3.55 2.84 -0.98
C MET A 51 2.79 1.59 -1.41
N HIS A 52 1.66 1.32 -0.76
CA HIS A 52 0.72 0.28 -1.16
C HIS A 52 -0.72 0.80 -1.01
N SER A 53 -1.71 -0.04 -1.30
CA SER A 53 -3.13 0.35 -1.36
C SER A 53 -3.71 0.89 -0.06
N ALA A 54 -3.11 0.56 1.09
CA ALA A 54 -3.65 0.84 2.42
C ALA A 54 -2.77 1.77 3.27
N GLY A 55 -1.67 2.29 2.72
CA GLY A 55 -0.72 3.08 3.50
C GLY A 55 0.62 3.24 2.82
N THR A 56 1.61 3.62 3.63
CA THR A 56 3.00 3.73 3.20
C THR A 56 3.88 3.22 4.33
N THR A 57 4.70 2.23 3.99
CA THR A 57 5.76 1.73 4.86
C THR A 57 7.00 2.59 4.66
N VAL A 58 7.59 3.07 5.76
CA VAL A 58 8.82 3.87 5.79
C VAL A 58 9.77 3.29 6.83
N GLU A 59 11.07 3.34 6.53
CA GLU A 59 12.13 2.83 7.39
C GLU A 59 13.23 3.88 7.59
N GLY A 60 13.79 3.89 8.79
CA GLY A 60 14.92 4.75 9.15
C GLY A 60 15.08 4.93 10.64
N GLU A 61 15.80 5.99 11.03
CA GLU A 61 15.92 6.39 12.43
C GLU A 61 14.55 6.76 13.00
N TRP A 62 14.27 6.36 14.26
CA TRP A 62 12.96 6.58 14.90
C TRP A 62 12.49 8.03 14.80
N ASP A 63 13.36 8.96 15.19
CA ASP A 63 13.03 10.38 15.21
C ASP A 63 12.81 10.93 13.80
N ALA A 64 13.57 10.45 12.81
CA ALA A 64 13.42 10.86 11.42
C ALA A 64 12.08 10.38 10.84
N VAL A 65 11.71 9.12 11.09
CA VAL A 65 10.45 8.53 10.64
C VAL A 65 9.25 9.24 11.29
N MET A 66 9.26 9.39 12.62
CA MET A 66 8.15 10.03 13.32
C MET A 66 8.02 11.52 12.97
N LYS A 67 9.15 12.20 12.76
CA LYS A 67 9.16 13.58 12.25
C LYS A 67 8.55 13.66 10.85
N LEU A 68 8.89 12.74 9.95
CA LEU A 68 8.34 12.73 8.60
C LEU A 68 6.82 12.54 8.61
N ILE A 69 6.30 11.66 9.46
CA ILE A 69 4.85 11.47 9.64
C ILE A 69 4.20 12.76 10.17
N GLY A 70 4.80 13.43 11.16
CA GLY A 70 4.31 14.73 11.63
C GLY A 70 4.35 15.84 10.56
N GLN A 71 5.37 15.84 9.71
CA GLN A 71 5.46 16.74 8.57
C GLN A 71 4.37 16.45 7.53
N ALA A 72 4.02 15.19 7.31
CA ALA A 72 2.91 14.81 6.44
C ALA A 72 1.57 15.39 6.92
N HIS A 73 1.32 15.37 8.24
CA HIS A 73 0.15 16.05 8.81
C HIS A 73 0.18 17.55 8.54
N THR A 74 1.32 18.20 8.81
CA THR A 74 1.48 19.64 8.57
C THR A 74 1.21 20.02 7.11
N LEU A 75 1.77 19.24 6.18
CA LEU A 75 1.58 19.44 4.74
C LEU A 75 0.11 19.33 4.33
N VAL A 76 -0.61 18.33 4.84
CA VAL A 76 -2.03 18.13 4.52
C VAL A 76 -2.89 19.23 5.15
N HIS A 77 -2.54 19.71 6.35
CA HIS A 77 -3.19 20.88 6.94
C HIS A 77 -3.01 22.16 6.10
N GLN A 78 -1.83 22.36 5.49
CA GLN A 78 -1.58 23.49 4.59
C GLN A 78 -2.48 23.48 3.33
N ASN A 79 -3.01 22.33 2.95
CA ASN A 79 -3.98 22.19 1.85
C ASN A 79 -5.43 22.49 2.28
N GLY A 80 -5.65 22.95 3.51
CA GLY A 80 -6.97 23.33 4.03
C GLY A 80 -7.73 22.20 4.74
N VAL A 81 -7.13 21.02 4.92
CA VAL A 81 -7.72 19.93 5.70
C VAL A 81 -7.65 20.28 7.19
N ILE A 82 -8.80 20.35 7.86
CA ILE A 82 -8.85 20.78 9.26
C ILE A 82 -8.48 19.64 10.22
N ARG A 83 -8.83 18.39 9.89
CA ARG A 83 -8.62 17.22 10.75
C ARG A 83 -7.99 16.08 9.97
N ILE A 84 -6.98 15.46 10.57
CA ILE A 84 -6.30 14.29 10.04
C ILE A 84 -6.30 13.23 11.14
N GLN A 85 -6.65 12.00 10.78
CA GLN A 85 -6.43 10.82 11.60
C GLN A 85 -5.38 9.95 10.93
N SER A 86 -4.42 9.44 11.70
CA SER A 86 -3.46 8.48 11.18
C SER A 86 -3.46 7.21 12.01
N ASP A 87 -3.41 6.08 11.34
CA ASP A 87 -3.07 4.78 11.93
C ASP A 87 -1.58 4.53 11.69
N ILE A 88 -0.85 4.13 12.73
CA ILE A 88 0.59 3.86 12.63
C ILE A 88 0.87 2.52 13.31
N ARG A 89 1.40 1.58 12.54
CA ARG A 89 1.99 0.35 13.05
C ARG A 89 3.50 0.46 12.94
N VAL A 90 4.17 0.58 14.07
CA VAL A 90 5.63 0.70 14.14
C VAL A 90 6.24 -0.50 14.84
N GLY A 91 7.31 -1.03 14.26
CA GLY A 91 8.07 -2.13 14.84
C GLY A 91 9.55 -1.78 14.98
N THR A 92 10.13 -2.22 16.10
CA THR A 92 11.56 -2.16 16.38
C THR A 92 12.04 -3.52 16.85
N ARG A 93 13.33 -3.80 16.70
CA ARG A 93 13.95 -5.06 17.14
C ARG A 93 15.41 -4.82 17.48
N THR A 94 15.96 -5.62 18.39
CA THR A 94 17.34 -5.48 18.90
C THR A 94 18.26 -6.61 18.46
N ASP A 95 17.73 -7.68 17.87
CA ASP A 95 18.47 -8.88 17.51
C ASP A 95 19.13 -8.80 16.12
N LYS A 96 18.55 -8.05 15.18
CA LYS A 96 19.14 -7.81 13.85
C LYS A 96 18.58 -6.55 13.18
N LYS A 97 19.37 -5.94 12.29
CA LYS A 97 18.86 -4.97 11.32
C LYS A 97 18.19 -5.73 10.17
N GLN A 98 17.00 -5.30 9.76
CA GLN A 98 16.23 -5.96 8.71
C GLN A 98 15.36 -4.94 7.98
N HIS A 99 15.51 -4.86 6.65
CA HIS A 99 14.68 -3.99 5.83
C HIS A 99 13.23 -4.50 5.70
N PHE A 100 12.27 -3.61 5.45
CA PHE A 100 10.87 -4.03 5.25
C PHE A 100 10.70 -4.98 4.05
N SER A 101 11.49 -4.82 2.99
CA SER A 101 11.49 -5.69 1.81
C SER A 101 11.90 -7.12 2.14
N GLU A 102 12.87 -7.29 3.04
CA GLU A 102 13.32 -8.62 3.51
C GLU A 102 12.24 -9.36 4.29
N LYS A 103 11.30 -8.65 4.94
CA LYS A 103 10.16 -9.29 5.62
C LYS A 103 9.24 -9.97 4.61
N VAL A 104 8.95 -9.27 3.51
CA VAL A 104 8.12 -9.80 2.41
C VAL A 104 8.84 -10.95 1.73
N ALA A 105 10.10 -10.74 1.32
CA ALA A 105 10.91 -11.77 0.66
C ALA A 105 11.03 -13.05 1.49
N LYS A 106 11.13 -12.93 2.83
CA LYS A 106 11.17 -14.12 3.70
C LYS A 106 9.86 -14.91 3.65
N VAL A 107 8.71 -14.25 3.69
CA VAL A 107 7.41 -14.92 3.56
C VAL A 107 7.26 -15.55 2.19
N GLU A 108 7.59 -14.83 1.12
CA GLU A 108 7.56 -15.34 -0.25
C GLU A 108 8.45 -16.58 -0.43
N SER A 109 9.63 -16.60 0.20
CA SER A 109 10.52 -17.77 0.15
C SER A 109 9.92 -19.02 0.81
N ILE A 110 9.09 -18.83 1.85
CA ILE A 110 8.39 -19.93 2.52
C ILE A 110 7.26 -20.43 1.63
N LEU A 111 6.43 -19.52 1.10
CA LEU A 111 5.32 -19.87 0.21
C LEU A 111 5.80 -20.59 -1.05
N ALA A 112 6.95 -20.20 -1.60
CA ALA A 112 7.55 -20.86 -2.75
C ALA A 112 8.09 -22.27 -2.44
N ALA A 113 8.39 -22.57 -1.17
CA ALA A 113 8.76 -23.91 -0.74
C ALA A 113 7.54 -24.82 -0.55
N ASP A 114 6.40 -24.28 -0.12
CA ASP A 114 5.14 -25.03 0.01
C ASP A 114 4.67 -25.59 -1.34
N GLY A 115 4.95 -24.89 -2.44
CA GLY A 115 4.64 -25.34 -3.80
C GLY A 115 5.58 -26.42 -4.36
N LYS A 116 6.65 -26.79 -3.63
CA LYS A 116 7.64 -27.80 -4.06
C LYS A 116 7.47 -29.14 -3.34
N VAL A 117 6.24 -29.51 -2.97
CA VAL A 117 5.98 -30.91 -2.60
C VAL A 117 6.24 -31.75 -3.84
N GLU A 118 7.37 -32.44 -3.85
CA GLU A 118 7.75 -33.40 -4.87
C GLU A 118 6.62 -34.42 -4.99
N GLU A 119 5.97 -34.42 -6.14
CA GLU A 119 5.10 -35.50 -6.56
C GLU A 119 6.01 -36.74 -6.71
N GLU A 120 6.17 -37.50 -5.63
CA GLU A 120 6.75 -38.84 -5.69
C GLU A 120 5.77 -39.69 -6.50
N VAL A 121 5.87 -39.61 -7.82
CA VAL A 121 5.27 -40.58 -8.73
C VAL A 121 6.04 -41.87 -8.48
N VAL A 122 5.53 -42.69 -7.55
CA VAL A 122 5.92 -44.09 -7.41
C VAL A 122 5.48 -44.78 -8.69
N VAL A 123 6.37 -44.81 -9.69
CA VAL A 123 6.20 -45.62 -10.88
C VAL A 123 6.37 -47.07 -10.45
N VAL A 124 5.26 -47.72 -10.10
CA VAL A 124 5.22 -49.17 -9.93
C VAL A 124 5.38 -49.76 -11.33
N LYS A 125 6.59 -50.28 -11.64
CA LYS A 125 6.83 -51.00 -12.89
C LYS A 125 6.07 -52.33 -12.84
N PRO A 126 5.17 -52.63 -13.79
CA PRO A 126 4.68 -53.98 -13.95
C PRO A 126 5.79 -54.82 -14.58
N GLU A 127 6.05 -55.97 -13.97
CA GLU A 127 6.99 -56.97 -14.46
C GLU A 127 6.47 -57.58 -15.79
N GLU A 128 7.40 -57.69 -16.73
CA GLU A 128 7.36 -58.48 -17.98
C GLU A 128 6.38 -58.15 -19.12
N SER A 129 6.93 -57.43 -20.12
CA SER A 129 7.33 -57.99 -21.44
C SER A 129 6.82 -57.25 -22.69
N LYS A 130 7.78 -57.06 -23.60
CA LYS A 130 7.71 -56.82 -25.06
C LYS A 130 7.68 -55.38 -25.62
N GLU A 131 8.83 -55.09 -26.26
CA GLU A 131 9.04 -54.41 -27.55
C GLU A 131 8.77 -52.90 -27.71
N VAL A 132 9.64 -52.31 -28.53
CA VAL A 132 10.00 -50.88 -28.62
C VAL A 132 9.10 -50.14 -29.60
N GLU A 133 8.62 -48.95 -29.25
CA GLU A 133 8.44 -47.90 -30.26
C GLU A 133 8.65 -46.50 -29.65
N LYS A 134 9.63 -45.77 -30.20
CA LYS A 134 9.86 -44.35 -29.91
C LYS A 134 8.82 -43.54 -30.68
N VAL A 135 7.90 -42.90 -29.98
CA VAL A 135 7.07 -41.83 -30.56
C VAL A 135 7.31 -40.55 -29.79
N VAL A 136 8.10 -39.66 -30.41
CA VAL A 136 8.20 -38.26 -30.02
C VAL A 136 6.89 -37.58 -30.44
N LYS A 137 6.16 -37.00 -29.49
CA LYS A 137 5.05 -36.08 -29.79
C LYS A 137 5.45 -34.65 -29.38
N PRO A 138 5.13 -33.65 -30.21
CA PRO A 138 5.57 -32.28 -29.99
C PRO A 138 4.83 -31.62 -28.82
N VAL A 139 5.57 -30.72 -28.16
CA VAL A 139 5.05 -29.76 -27.17
C VAL A 139 3.94 -28.94 -27.82
N ALA A 140 2.75 -29.00 -27.26
CA ALA A 140 1.69 -28.05 -27.59
C ALA A 140 2.03 -26.70 -26.95
N GLU A 141 2.16 -25.66 -27.77
CA GLU A 141 2.22 -24.27 -27.33
C GLU A 141 0.93 -23.91 -26.54
N GLU A 142 1.10 -23.21 -25.42
CA GLU A 142 0.00 -22.56 -24.72
C GLU A 142 -0.67 -21.52 -25.64
N PRO A 143 -2.01 -21.43 -25.67
CA PRO A 143 -2.67 -20.39 -26.45
C PRO A 143 -2.38 -19.02 -25.85
N LYS A 144 -1.77 -18.16 -26.68
CA LYS A 144 -1.69 -16.71 -26.47
C LYS A 144 -3.08 -16.18 -26.11
N ASN A 145 -3.16 -15.50 -24.98
CA ASN A 145 -4.38 -14.88 -24.52
C ASN A 145 -4.88 -13.87 -25.58
N VAL A 146 -6.15 -14.03 -25.93
CA VAL A 146 -6.86 -13.29 -26.96
C VAL A 146 -7.00 -11.83 -26.52
N GLU A 147 -6.58 -10.90 -27.38
CA GLU A 147 -6.91 -9.48 -27.27
C GLU A 147 -8.44 -9.33 -27.23
N VAL A 148 -8.96 -8.83 -26.11
CA VAL A 148 -10.35 -8.39 -26.05
C VAL A 148 -10.45 -7.12 -26.91
N ALA A 149 -11.21 -7.26 -28.00
CA ALA A 149 -11.57 -6.17 -28.89
C ALA A 149 -12.21 -5.01 -28.10
N LYS A 150 -11.62 -3.82 -28.22
CA LYS A 150 -12.27 -2.57 -27.83
C LYS A 150 -13.28 -2.19 -28.91
N ASP A 151 -14.51 -2.70 -28.78
CA ASP A 151 -15.66 -2.06 -29.38
C ASP A 151 -16.12 -0.90 -28.48
N SER A 152 -15.61 0.29 -28.76
CA SER A 152 -16.18 1.54 -28.24
C SER A 152 -16.55 2.43 -29.42
N LYS A 153 -17.80 2.33 -29.86
CA LYS A 153 -18.45 3.38 -30.64
C LYS A 153 -18.65 4.63 -29.76
N PRO A 154 -18.50 5.85 -30.32
CA PRO A 154 -18.62 7.07 -29.56
C PRO A 154 -20.10 7.40 -29.31
N GLU A 155 -20.47 7.56 -28.04
CA GLU A 155 -21.77 8.13 -27.67
C GLU A 155 -21.62 9.64 -27.51
N GLU A 156 -22.17 10.35 -28.50
CA GLU A 156 -22.17 11.79 -28.63
C GLU A 156 -23.30 12.40 -27.79
N GLN A 157 -22.89 13.19 -26.80
CA GLN A 157 -23.53 14.41 -26.30
C GLN A 157 -25.07 14.43 -26.09
N ARG A 158 -25.47 14.43 -24.82
CA ARG A 158 -26.49 15.38 -24.33
C ARG A 158 -25.94 16.19 -23.17
N GLN A 159 -25.43 17.36 -23.50
CA GLN A 159 -25.30 18.46 -22.56
C GLN A 159 -26.71 18.92 -22.16
N GLN A 160 -26.99 18.97 -20.86
CA GLN A 160 -27.94 19.91 -20.30
C GLN A 160 -27.20 20.72 -19.22
N PRO A 161 -27.11 22.05 -19.35
CA PRO A 161 -26.51 22.87 -18.31
C PRO A 161 -27.46 22.91 -17.10
N LEU A 162 -26.99 22.44 -15.95
CA LEU A 162 -27.61 22.80 -14.67
C LEU A 162 -27.28 24.26 -14.39
N THR A 163 -28.29 25.12 -14.43
CA THR A 163 -28.19 26.52 -14.06
C THR A 163 -27.85 26.64 -12.57
N PRO A 164 -27.08 27.67 -12.13
CA PRO A 164 -26.89 27.91 -10.71
C PRO A 164 -28.22 28.38 -10.12
N ALA A 165 -28.78 27.61 -9.19
CA ALA A 165 -29.83 28.10 -8.32
C ALA A 165 -29.25 29.21 -7.44
N THR A 166 -29.61 30.46 -7.76
CA THR A 166 -29.50 31.61 -6.87
C THR A 166 -30.29 31.33 -5.60
N ASN A 167 -29.62 30.80 -4.57
CA ASN A 167 -30.16 30.78 -3.23
C ASN A 167 -29.69 32.05 -2.51
N GLN A 168 -30.39 33.16 -2.78
CA GLN A 168 -30.34 34.35 -1.92
C GLN A 168 -31.10 34.01 -0.64
N GLY A 169 -30.47 33.25 0.25
CA GLY A 169 -30.89 33.06 1.62
C GLY A 169 -30.11 34.02 2.51
N THR A 170 -30.75 35.11 2.90
CA THR A 170 -30.24 36.10 3.85
C THR A 170 -29.89 35.47 5.20
N TRP A 171 -28.64 35.60 5.64
CA TRP A 171 -28.09 35.20 6.95
C TRP A 171 -28.61 36.05 8.13
N ALA A 172 -29.82 36.62 8.03
CA ALA A 172 -30.30 37.68 8.92
C ALA A 172 -31.45 37.27 9.88
N SER A 173 -31.72 35.98 10.10
CA SER A 173 -32.82 35.57 11.00
C SER A 173 -32.52 34.48 12.03
N MET A 174 -31.26 34.11 12.28
CA MET A 174 -30.90 33.30 13.47
C MET A 174 -30.31 34.16 14.59
N PHE A 175 -31.13 35.08 15.09
CA PHE A 175 -30.94 35.72 16.39
C PHE A 175 -32.00 35.20 17.36
N ARG A 176 -31.62 35.06 18.63
CA ARG A 176 -32.46 35.03 19.86
C ARG A 176 -33.04 33.68 20.29
N LYS A 177 -32.28 32.93 21.09
CA LYS A 177 -32.38 32.86 22.56
C LYS A 177 -31.35 31.88 23.10
#